data_AF-A0A929PWC6-F1
#
_entry.id   AF-A0A929PWC6-F1
#
_cell.length_a   1.000
_cell.length_b   1.000
_cell.length_c   1.000
_cell.angle_alpha   90.00
_cell.angle_beta   90.00
_cell.angle_gamma   90.00
#
_symmetry.space_group_name_H-M   'P 1'
#
loop_
_entity.id
_entity.type
_entity.pdbx_description
1 polymer ?
#
loop_
_entity_poly.entity_id
_entity_poly.type
_entity_poly.pdbx_seq_one_letter_code
_entity_poly.pdbx_strand_id
1 'polypeptide(L)'
;MKYSLDNWRFDKNFSDSERKTVIDIHWAYPDIEPLLQLSPAERRIKVDEGNQQKLQQLIGTGLFDDHEVIGKKNSPRGIKATVSLSQLPSIHDIDIVDHIYIRHIDHAFQRKSRSVSQFYTVKMTVAVEVEGHTSGIQTIEDRFVMVKARSHEEAYQKIESQKESYSKPYLNSKGALVRWVIESLDDCYETDIFSAKDLNNPEGVEVYSKLRGRRYRKWVE
;
A
#
# COMPACT_ATOMS: atom_id res chain seq x y z
N MET A 1 -14.20 7.19 7.16
CA MET A 1 -14.67 8.24 6.25
C MET A 1 -14.73 7.61 4.86
N LYS A 2 -15.91 7.44 4.23
CA LYS A 2 -15.98 6.66 2.97
C LYS A 2 -15.45 7.44 1.76
N TYR A 3 -15.24 8.76 1.86
CA TYR A 3 -14.49 9.60 0.92
C TYR A 3 -13.88 10.81 1.66
N SER A 4 -12.86 11.48 1.10
CA SER A 4 -12.31 12.73 1.65
C SER A 4 -12.14 13.79 0.58
N LEU A 5 -12.53 15.03 0.91
CA LEU A 5 -12.33 16.23 0.10
C LEU A 5 -11.19 17.12 0.63
N ASP A 6 -10.53 16.73 1.72
CA ASP A 6 -9.57 17.59 2.45
C ASP A 6 -8.36 18.00 1.59
N ASN A 7 -8.02 17.14 0.64
CA ASN A 7 -6.92 17.38 -0.30
C ASN A 7 -7.37 18.12 -1.57
N TRP A 8 -8.63 18.53 -1.72
CA TRP A 8 -9.10 19.23 -2.91
C TRP A 8 -9.16 20.74 -2.69
N ARG A 9 -8.83 21.52 -3.73
CA ARG A 9 -9.08 22.96 -3.78
C ARG A 9 -10.06 23.26 -4.90
N PHE A 10 -11.18 23.88 -4.54
CA PHE A 10 -12.27 24.21 -5.44
C PHE A 10 -12.16 25.65 -5.95
N ASP A 11 -12.43 25.85 -7.23
CA ASP A 11 -12.59 27.19 -7.82
C ASP A 11 -13.92 27.81 -7.34
N LYS A 12 -13.88 28.85 -6.52
CA LYS A 12 -15.07 29.46 -5.89
C LYS A 12 -16.14 29.95 -6.88
N ASN A 13 -15.83 30.06 -8.17
CA ASN A 13 -16.80 30.49 -9.19
C ASN A 13 -17.83 29.42 -9.58
N PHE A 14 -17.64 28.16 -9.15
CA PHE A 14 -18.54 27.06 -9.48
C PHE A 14 -19.13 26.45 -8.21
N SER A 15 -20.44 26.20 -8.22
CA SER A 15 -21.15 25.50 -7.14
C SER A 15 -20.93 23.99 -7.21
N ASP A 16 -21.20 23.28 -6.11
CA ASP A 16 -21.06 21.82 -6.07
C ASP A 16 -22.02 21.10 -7.01
N SER A 17 -23.18 21.69 -7.32
CA SER A 17 -24.11 21.15 -8.31
C SER A 17 -23.55 21.15 -9.73
N GLU A 18 -22.73 22.16 -10.08
CA GLU A 18 -22.16 22.36 -11.41
C GLU A 18 -20.91 21.51 -11.66
N ARG A 19 -20.29 20.98 -10.60
CA ARG A 19 -19.08 20.17 -10.70
C ARG A 19 -19.41 18.73 -11.01
N LYS A 20 -19.02 18.27 -12.19
CA LYS A 20 -18.98 16.84 -12.47
C LYS A 20 -17.76 16.21 -11.80
N THR A 21 -17.99 15.07 -11.19
CA THR A 21 -17.01 14.33 -10.41
C THR A 21 -16.96 12.91 -10.93
N VAL A 22 -15.76 12.44 -11.25
CA VAL A 22 -15.53 11.04 -11.60
C VAL A 22 -15.11 10.30 -10.33
N ILE A 23 -15.88 9.29 -9.95
CA ILE A 23 -15.64 8.49 -8.76
C ILE A 23 -15.57 7.01 -9.09
N ASP A 24 -14.80 6.26 -8.32
CA ASP A 24 -14.92 4.80 -8.23
C ASP A 24 -15.62 4.47 -6.91
N ILE A 25 -16.72 3.73 -6.98
CA ILE A 25 -17.48 3.27 -5.81
C ILE A 25 -17.21 1.78 -5.64
N HIS A 26 -16.80 1.38 -4.45
CA HIS A 26 -16.63 -0.01 -4.07
C HIS A 26 -17.54 -0.34 -2.89
N TRP A 27 -18.04 -1.57 -2.89
CA TRP A 27 -18.87 -2.10 -1.82
C TRP A 27 -18.12 -3.09 -0.96
N ALA A 28 -18.62 -3.27 0.27
CA ALA A 28 -17.98 -4.15 1.25
C ALA A 28 -17.93 -5.58 0.72
N TYR A 29 -16.83 -6.27 1.02
CA TYR A 29 -16.73 -7.71 0.79
C TYR A 29 -17.83 -8.42 1.60
N PRO A 30 -18.50 -9.45 1.05
CA PRO A 30 -19.55 -10.15 1.78
C PRO A 30 -19.01 -10.78 3.06
N ASP A 31 -19.88 -10.91 4.06
CA ASP A 31 -19.58 -11.66 5.27
C ASP A 31 -19.14 -13.08 4.91
N ILE A 32 -17.99 -13.48 5.47
CA ILE A 32 -17.32 -14.74 5.13
C ILE A 32 -17.97 -15.89 5.91
N GLU A 33 -18.50 -15.65 7.11
CA GLU A 33 -19.01 -16.71 8.00
C GLU A 33 -20.07 -17.59 7.33
N PRO A 34 -21.11 -17.04 6.64
CA PRO A 34 -22.11 -17.85 5.95
C PRO A 34 -21.56 -18.58 4.71
N LEU A 35 -20.39 -18.17 4.22
CA LEU A 35 -19.74 -18.74 3.04
C LEU A 35 -18.80 -19.90 3.40
N LEU A 36 -18.32 -19.99 4.64
CA LEU A 36 -17.39 -21.04 5.07
C LEU A 36 -17.94 -22.46 4.85
N GLN A 37 -19.25 -22.65 4.98
CA GLN A 37 -19.90 -23.95 4.80
C GLN A 37 -20.06 -24.37 3.33
N LEU A 38 -19.87 -23.44 2.39
CA LEU A 38 -20.03 -23.69 0.95
C LEU A 38 -18.71 -24.18 0.34
N SER A 39 -18.77 -24.95 -0.75
CA SER A 39 -17.59 -25.25 -1.54
C SER A 39 -17.03 -23.99 -2.23
N PRO A 40 -15.74 -23.95 -2.63
CA PRO A 40 -15.16 -22.78 -3.30
C PRO A 40 -15.93 -22.32 -4.55
N ALA A 41 -16.51 -23.24 -5.31
CA ALA A 41 -17.32 -22.92 -6.48
C ALA A 41 -18.65 -22.23 -6.09
N GLU A 42 -19.34 -22.77 -5.08
CA GLU A 42 -20.58 -22.21 -4.55
C GLU A 42 -20.36 -20.86 -3.86
N ARG A 43 -19.26 -20.70 -3.10
CA ARG A 43 -18.84 -19.41 -2.53
C ARG A 43 -18.74 -18.35 -3.62
N ARG A 44 -18.02 -18.66 -4.71
CA ARG A 44 -17.83 -17.75 -5.82
C ARG A 44 -19.18 -17.34 -6.43
N ILE A 45 -20.06 -18.30 -6.70
CA ILE A 45 -21.40 -18.02 -7.25
C ILE A 45 -22.18 -17.08 -6.32
N LYS A 46 -22.24 -17.39 -5.02
CA LYS A 46 -22.99 -16.58 -4.05
C LYS A 46 -22.42 -15.18 -3.86
N VAL A 47 -21.09 -15.03 -3.88
CA VAL A 47 -20.40 -13.73 -3.86
C VAL A 47 -20.74 -12.95 -5.13
N ASP A 48 -20.68 -13.59 -6.30
CA ASP A 48 -20.98 -12.95 -7.58
C ASP A 48 -22.44 -12.49 -7.65
N GLU A 49 -23.40 -13.32 -7.23
CA GLU A 49 -24.82 -12.97 -7.12
C GLU A 49 -25.04 -11.78 -6.18
N GLY A 50 -24.44 -11.78 -4.99
CA GLY A 50 -24.52 -10.66 -4.05
C GLY A 50 -23.94 -9.37 -4.63
N ASN A 51 -22.84 -9.46 -5.36
CA ASN A 51 -22.23 -8.32 -6.05
C ASN A 51 -23.13 -7.79 -7.18
N GLN A 52 -23.81 -8.66 -7.93
CA GLN A 52 -24.80 -8.23 -8.93
C GLN A 52 -25.97 -7.50 -8.29
N GLN A 53 -26.51 -8.01 -7.19
CA GLN A 53 -27.62 -7.35 -6.48
C GLN A 53 -27.22 -5.96 -6.00
N LYS A 54 -26.03 -5.82 -5.41
CA LYS A 54 -25.45 -4.53 -5.01
C LYS A 54 -25.31 -3.58 -6.20
N LEU A 55 -24.79 -4.06 -7.34
CA LEU A 55 -24.67 -3.27 -8.57
C LEU A 55 -26.05 -2.75 -9.03
N GLN A 56 -27.06 -3.61 -9.09
CA GLN A 56 -28.40 -3.24 -9.51
C GLN A 56 -29.05 -2.25 -8.54
N GLN A 57 -28.88 -2.45 -7.23
CA GLN A 57 -29.35 -1.52 -6.21
C GLN A 57 -28.73 -0.14 -6.39
N LEU A 58 -27.42 -0.09 -6.65
CA LEU A 58 -26.69 1.17 -6.81
C LEU A 58 -27.14 1.91 -8.08
N ILE A 59 -27.18 1.23 -9.24
CA ILE A 59 -27.64 1.82 -10.51
C ILE A 59 -29.10 2.27 -10.41
N GLY A 60 -29.95 1.49 -9.73
CA GLY A 60 -31.36 1.80 -9.52
C GLY A 60 -31.64 3.08 -8.71
N THR A 61 -30.62 3.67 -8.08
CA THR A 61 -30.76 4.96 -7.38
C THR A 61 -30.97 6.14 -8.33
N GLY A 62 -30.56 6.01 -9.60
CA GLY A 62 -30.62 7.11 -10.58
C GLY A 62 -29.72 8.30 -10.25
N LEU A 63 -28.72 8.12 -9.38
CA LEU A 63 -27.81 9.20 -8.94
C LEU A 63 -26.64 9.44 -9.91
N PHE A 64 -26.47 8.60 -10.93
CA PHE A 64 -25.33 8.63 -11.85
C PHE A 64 -25.72 9.19 -13.20
N ASP A 65 -24.94 10.14 -13.73
CA ASP A 65 -25.10 10.62 -15.11
C ASP A 65 -24.65 9.56 -16.12
N ASP A 66 -23.54 8.89 -15.79
CA ASP A 66 -22.94 7.79 -16.56
C ASP A 66 -22.21 6.83 -15.61
N HIS A 67 -22.08 5.57 -16.01
CA HIS A 67 -21.35 4.57 -15.22
C HIS A 67 -20.75 3.44 -16.06
N GLU A 68 -19.62 2.92 -15.56
CA GLU A 68 -18.91 1.75 -16.07
C GLU A 68 -18.71 0.75 -14.92
N VAL A 69 -18.86 -0.55 -15.20
CA VAL A 69 -18.66 -1.60 -14.20
C VAL A 69 -17.16 -1.87 -14.00
N ILE A 70 -16.70 -1.82 -12.74
CA ILE A 70 -15.33 -2.24 -12.38
C ILE A 70 -15.33 -3.75 -12.14
N GLY A 71 -14.45 -4.48 -12.83
CA GLY A 71 -14.30 -5.93 -12.71
C GLY A 71 -14.86 -6.66 -13.93
N LYS A 72 -15.40 -7.86 -13.73
CA LYS A 72 -16.00 -8.65 -14.81
C LYS A 72 -17.51 -8.45 -14.82
N LYS A 73 -18.15 -8.54 -15.98
CA LYS A 73 -19.61 -8.45 -16.13
C LYS A 73 -20.37 -9.34 -15.13
N ASN A 74 -19.90 -10.56 -14.90
CA ASN A 74 -20.54 -11.52 -14.00
C ASN A 74 -20.02 -11.46 -12.55
N SER A 75 -18.97 -10.68 -12.29
CA SER A 75 -18.33 -10.55 -10.97
C SER A 75 -17.88 -9.10 -10.79
N PRO A 76 -18.85 -8.17 -10.63
CA PRO A 76 -18.56 -6.76 -10.46
C PRO A 76 -17.95 -6.53 -9.08
N ARG A 77 -17.07 -5.54 -8.97
CA ARG A 77 -16.37 -5.16 -7.72
C ARG A 77 -16.57 -3.70 -7.35
N GLY A 78 -17.28 -2.97 -8.19
CA GLY A 78 -17.51 -1.54 -8.05
C GLY A 78 -18.10 -0.97 -9.33
N ILE A 79 -18.31 0.34 -9.31
CA ILE A 79 -18.59 1.12 -10.52
C ILE A 79 -17.68 2.34 -10.56
N LYS A 80 -17.27 2.73 -11.77
CA LYS A 80 -16.76 4.05 -12.05
C LYS A 80 -17.94 4.89 -12.55
N ALA A 81 -18.21 6.03 -11.94
CA ALA A 81 -19.38 6.83 -12.27
C ALA A 81 -19.04 8.31 -12.40
N THR A 82 -19.83 9.01 -13.20
CA THR A 82 -19.85 10.48 -13.25
C THR A 82 -21.07 10.99 -12.50
N VAL A 83 -20.86 11.89 -11.55
CA VAL A 83 -21.90 12.46 -10.67
C VAL A 83 -21.71 13.95 -10.48
N SER A 84 -22.77 14.65 -10.05
CA SER A 84 -22.60 15.97 -9.45
C SER A 84 -21.91 15.85 -8.09
N LEU A 85 -20.98 16.77 -7.76
CA LEU A 85 -20.30 16.77 -6.46
C LEU A 85 -21.31 16.82 -5.30
N SER A 86 -22.41 17.55 -5.50
CA SER A 86 -23.52 17.65 -4.54
C SER A 86 -24.22 16.33 -4.20
N GLN A 87 -24.09 15.28 -5.04
CA GLN A 87 -24.69 13.96 -4.83
C GLN A 87 -23.81 13.02 -4.00
N LEU A 88 -22.53 13.36 -3.77
CA LEU A 88 -21.61 12.50 -3.00
C LEU A 88 -22.13 12.12 -1.61
N PRO A 89 -22.73 13.04 -0.80
CA PRO A 89 -23.30 12.67 0.48
C PRO A 89 -24.39 11.61 0.37
N SER A 90 -25.32 11.76 -0.59
CA SER A 90 -26.39 10.79 -0.82
C SER A 90 -25.86 9.41 -1.23
N ILE A 91 -24.78 9.36 -2.02
CA ILE A 91 -24.13 8.11 -2.44
C ILE A 91 -23.40 7.46 -1.25
N HIS A 92 -22.74 8.26 -0.42
CA HIS A 92 -22.05 7.81 0.78
C HIS A 92 -22.99 7.10 1.78
N ASP A 93 -24.21 7.60 1.89
CA ASP A 93 -25.22 7.11 2.82
C ASP A 93 -25.91 5.83 2.34
N ILE A 94 -25.59 5.33 1.14
CA ILE A 94 -26.05 4.02 0.70
C ILE A 94 -25.30 2.93 1.47
N ASP A 95 -26.04 2.06 2.17
CA ASP A 95 -25.49 1.03 3.06
C ASP A 95 -24.46 0.11 2.40
N ILE A 96 -24.67 -0.24 1.13
CA ILE A 96 -23.77 -1.16 0.41
C ILE A 96 -22.42 -0.53 0.07
N VAL A 97 -22.31 0.80 0.09
CA VAL A 97 -21.07 1.52 -0.25
C VAL A 97 -20.10 1.43 0.91
N ASP A 98 -18.92 0.88 0.64
CA ASP A 98 -17.82 0.78 1.61
C ASP A 98 -16.89 1.99 1.49
N HIS A 99 -16.43 2.27 0.28
CA HIS A 99 -15.59 3.43 0.01
C HIS A 99 -15.78 3.98 -1.40
N ILE A 100 -15.51 5.28 -1.55
CA ILE A 100 -15.60 6.05 -2.78
C ILE A 100 -14.23 6.71 -3.01
N TYR A 101 -13.57 6.35 -4.11
CA TYR A 101 -12.38 7.04 -4.58
C TYR A 101 -12.75 8.15 -5.55
N ILE A 102 -12.35 9.37 -5.23
CA ILE A 102 -12.52 10.51 -6.12
C ILE A 102 -11.33 10.55 -7.08
N ARG A 103 -11.59 10.31 -8.36
CA ARG A 103 -10.58 10.33 -9.42
C ARG A 103 -10.34 11.75 -9.94
N HIS A 104 -11.42 12.49 -10.13
CA HIS A 104 -11.40 13.82 -10.73
C HIS A 104 -12.62 14.63 -10.30
N ILE A 105 -12.44 15.94 -10.11
CA ILE A 105 -13.52 16.90 -9.87
C ILE A 105 -13.30 18.08 -10.82
N ASP A 106 -14.30 18.40 -11.63
CA ASP A 106 -14.25 19.55 -12.52
C ASP A 106 -14.08 20.86 -11.74
N HIS A 107 -13.26 21.76 -12.31
CA HIS A 107 -12.92 23.05 -11.72
C HIS A 107 -12.33 22.96 -10.30
N ALA A 108 -11.67 21.85 -9.98
CA ALA A 108 -10.92 21.64 -8.75
C ALA A 108 -9.56 21.01 -9.05
N PHE A 109 -8.62 21.15 -8.12
CA PHE A 109 -7.34 20.45 -8.20
C PHE A 109 -7.01 19.78 -6.88
N GLN A 110 -6.41 18.59 -6.99
CA GLN A 110 -5.94 17.86 -5.84
C GLN A 110 -4.58 18.41 -5.39
N ARG A 111 -4.48 18.84 -4.14
CA ARG A 111 -3.22 19.08 -3.46
C ARG A 111 -2.48 17.75 -3.38
N LYS A 112 -1.20 17.73 -3.75
CA LYS A 112 -0.33 16.60 -3.39
C LYS A 112 -0.38 16.44 -1.88
N SER A 113 -0.79 15.27 -1.40
CA SER A 113 -0.62 14.94 0.02
C SER A 113 0.87 15.09 0.33
N ARG A 114 1.19 15.71 1.46
CA ARG A 114 2.58 15.67 1.94
C ARG A 114 2.84 14.21 2.28
N SER A 115 3.84 13.59 1.64
CA SER A 115 4.29 12.26 2.03
C SER A 115 4.70 12.32 3.50
N VAL A 116 3.96 11.59 4.34
CA VAL A 116 4.26 11.49 5.76
C VAL A 116 5.57 10.74 5.86
N SER A 117 6.50 11.26 6.68
CA SER A 117 7.75 10.54 6.87
C SER A 117 7.53 9.37 7.82
N GLN A 118 7.88 8.18 7.37
CA GLN A 118 7.80 6.92 8.10
C GLN A 118 9.12 6.17 7.97
N PHE A 119 9.26 5.07 8.69
CA PHE A 119 10.42 4.21 8.55
C PHE A 119 10.27 3.32 7.31
N TYR A 120 11.36 3.21 6.57
CA TYR A 120 11.55 2.26 5.49
C TYR A 120 12.67 1.32 5.90
N THR A 121 12.55 0.03 5.55
CA THR A 121 13.63 -0.94 5.75
C THR A 121 14.36 -1.16 4.44
N VAL A 122 15.63 -0.82 4.39
CA VAL A 122 16.51 -1.09 3.25
C VAL A 122 17.24 -2.39 3.50
N LYS A 123 17.10 -3.35 2.57
CA LYS A 123 17.96 -4.53 2.48
C LYS A 123 19.20 -4.18 1.66
N MET A 124 20.37 -4.55 2.15
CA MET A 124 21.65 -4.36 1.47
C MET A 124 22.57 -5.55 1.65
N THR A 125 23.45 -5.76 0.68
CA THR A 125 24.56 -6.72 0.78
C THR A 125 25.81 -5.97 1.20
N VAL A 126 26.48 -6.46 2.26
CA VAL A 126 27.67 -5.85 2.84
C VAL A 126 28.82 -6.85 2.84
N ALA A 127 29.92 -6.50 2.20
CA ALA A 127 31.15 -7.26 2.24
C ALA A 127 32.02 -6.87 3.44
N VAL A 128 32.64 -7.87 4.06
CA VAL A 128 33.67 -7.67 5.09
C VAL A 128 35.03 -7.74 4.42
N GLU A 129 35.79 -6.65 4.50
CA GLU A 129 37.17 -6.60 4.03
C GLU A 129 38.13 -6.59 5.20
N VAL A 130 39.16 -7.43 5.14
CA VAL A 130 40.17 -7.58 6.18
C VAL A 130 41.54 -7.24 5.58
N GLU A 131 42.32 -6.46 6.32
CA GLU A 131 43.68 -6.11 5.97
C GLU A 131 44.52 -7.33 5.56
N GLY A 132 45.28 -7.18 4.48
CA GLY A 132 46.15 -8.23 3.93
C GLY A 132 45.45 -9.37 3.18
N HIS A 133 44.11 -9.41 3.15
CA HIS A 133 43.36 -10.45 2.45
C HIS A 133 42.89 -9.95 1.08
N THR A 134 43.45 -10.51 0.00
CA THR A 134 43.16 -10.09 -1.39
C THR A 134 42.60 -11.21 -2.27
N SER A 135 42.45 -12.43 -1.74
CA SER A 135 41.94 -13.59 -2.48
C SER A 135 41.28 -14.61 -1.55
N GLY A 136 40.49 -15.54 -2.12
CA GLY A 136 39.77 -16.57 -1.38
C GLY A 136 38.28 -16.25 -1.20
N ILE A 137 37.65 -16.91 -0.21
CA ILE A 137 36.22 -16.73 0.09
C ILE A 137 36.06 -15.51 1.00
N GLN A 138 35.32 -14.50 0.54
CA GLN A 138 34.98 -13.33 1.32
C GLN A 138 33.70 -13.55 2.12
N THR A 139 33.63 -12.96 3.32
CA THR A 139 32.39 -12.93 4.11
C THR A 139 31.50 -11.80 3.61
N ILE A 140 30.24 -12.12 3.30
CA ILE A 140 29.19 -11.16 2.97
C ILE A 140 28.03 -11.30 3.96
N GLU A 141 27.29 -10.21 4.17
CA GLU A 141 26.14 -10.15 5.06
C GLU A 141 24.95 -9.50 4.34
N ASP A 142 23.79 -10.16 4.39
CA ASP A 142 22.49 -9.55 4.11
C ASP A 142 22.10 -8.71 5.34
N ARG A 143 22.15 -7.38 5.21
CA ARG A 143 21.82 -6.45 6.31
C ARG A 143 20.54 -5.69 6.01
N PHE A 144 19.74 -5.49 7.06
CA PHE A 144 18.49 -4.73 7.01
C PHE A 144 18.62 -3.51 7.92
N VAL A 145 18.38 -2.33 7.37
CA VAL A 145 18.50 -1.06 8.11
C VAL A 145 17.23 -0.25 7.96
N MET A 146 16.70 0.21 9.08
CA MET A 146 15.56 1.11 9.09
C MET A 146 16.01 2.56 8.97
N VAL A 147 15.41 3.30 8.04
CA VAL A 147 15.65 4.73 7.85
C VAL A 147 14.34 5.48 7.80
N LYS A 148 14.27 6.62 8.48
CA LYS A 148 13.11 7.49 8.36
C LYS A 148 13.18 8.26 7.04
N ALA A 149 12.21 8.06 6.14
CA ALA A 149 12.16 8.67 4.81
C ALA A 149 10.70 8.94 4.40
N ARG A 150 10.49 9.54 3.22
CA ARG A 150 9.17 9.80 2.64
C ARG A 150 8.90 9.00 1.36
N SER A 151 9.90 8.29 0.86
CA SER A 151 9.81 7.39 -0.28
C SER A 151 10.99 6.41 -0.26
N HIS A 152 10.90 5.38 -1.10
CA HIS A 152 11.96 4.39 -1.31
C HIS A 152 13.26 5.06 -1.81
N GLU A 153 13.15 6.03 -2.72
CA GLU A 153 14.31 6.75 -3.29
C GLU A 153 15.02 7.58 -2.22
N GLU A 154 14.27 8.27 -1.36
CA GLU A 154 14.87 9.02 -0.25
C GLU A 154 15.55 8.07 0.75
N ALA A 155 14.96 6.90 0.99
CA ALA A 155 15.56 5.88 1.85
C ALA A 155 16.90 5.38 1.29
N TYR A 156 16.97 5.05 0.00
CA TYR A 156 18.21 4.64 -0.66
C TYR A 156 19.27 5.75 -0.65
N GLN A 157 18.88 6.99 -0.99
CA GLN A 157 19.79 8.15 -0.96
C GLN A 157 20.40 8.36 0.43
N LYS A 158 19.62 8.18 1.48
CA LYS A 158 20.10 8.27 2.87
C LYS A 158 21.14 7.21 3.19
N ILE A 159 20.95 5.96 2.76
CA ILE A 159 21.96 4.91 2.95
C ILE A 159 23.21 5.21 2.12
N GLU A 160 23.05 5.59 0.85
CA GLU A 160 24.19 5.87 -0.04
C GLU A 160 25.04 7.03 0.48
N SER A 161 24.40 8.08 1.02
CA SER A 161 25.10 9.21 1.65
C SER A 161 25.93 8.83 2.88
N GLN A 162 25.65 7.67 3.49
CA GLN A 162 26.38 7.17 4.67
C GLN A 162 27.45 6.12 4.31
N LYS A 163 27.53 5.69 3.05
CA LYS A 163 28.39 4.59 2.59
C LYS A 163 29.86 4.76 2.94
N GLU A 164 30.40 5.98 2.79
CA GLU A 164 31.78 6.27 3.17
C GLU A 164 32.01 6.14 4.69
N SER A 165 31.09 6.70 5.50
CA SER A 165 31.21 6.60 6.96
C SER A 165 31.05 5.16 7.44
N TYR A 166 30.19 4.40 6.77
CA TYR A 166 29.95 2.99 7.04
C TYR A 166 31.18 2.12 6.73
N SER A 167 31.95 2.51 5.71
CA SER A 167 33.17 1.81 5.27
C SER A 167 34.43 2.24 6.01
N LYS A 168 34.30 2.98 7.13
CA LYS A 168 35.45 3.38 7.96
C LYS A 168 36.10 2.14 8.60
N PRO A 169 37.41 1.92 8.40
CA PRO A 169 38.10 0.81 9.03
C PRO A 169 38.15 0.93 10.56
N TYR A 170 38.12 -0.22 11.25
CA TYR A 170 38.36 -0.33 12.68
C TYR A 170 39.25 -1.54 12.98
N LEU A 171 39.86 -1.56 14.16
CA LEU A 171 40.68 -2.67 14.61
C LEU A 171 39.78 -3.77 15.20
N ASN A 172 39.84 -4.98 14.63
CA ASN A 172 39.14 -6.12 15.21
C ASN A 172 39.89 -6.71 16.42
N SER A 173 39.30 -7.72 17.08
CA SER A 173 39.90 -8.38 18.26
C SER A 173 41.22 -9.12 17.98
N LYS A 174 41.59 -9.31 16.72
CA LYS A 174 42.85 -9.95 16.29
C LYS A 174 43.92 -8.91 15.91
N GLY A 175 43.62 -7.61 16.05
CA GLY A 175 44.56 -6.54 15.70
C GLY A 175 44.67 -6.26 14.20
N ALA A 176 43.74 -6.75 13.38
CA ALA A 176 43.70 -6.44 11.94
C ALA A 176 42.70 -5.31 11.66
N LEU A 177 43.01 -4.44 10.68
CA LEU A 177 42.02 -3.48 10.18
C LEU A 177 40.93 -4.21 9.40
N VAL A 178 39.68 -3.90 9.74
CA VAL A 178 38.47 -4.43 9.10
C VAL A 178 37.58 -3.29 8.68
N ARG A 179 36.96 -3.37 7.50
CA ARG A 179 35.89 -2.45 7.09
C ARG A 179 34.71 -3.19 6.48
N TRP A 180 33.54 -2.57 6.58
CA TRP A 180 32.29 -3.07 6.03
C TRP A 180 31.93 -2.24 4.81
N VAL A 181 31.92 -2.85 3.64
CA VAL A 181 31.65 -2.15 2.38
C VAL A 181 30.26 -2.53 1.90
N ILE A 182 29.39 -1.54 1.69
CA ILE A 182 28.08 -1.78 1.06
C ILE A 182 28.33 -2.07 -0.42
N GLU A 183 28.04 -3.29 -0.86
CA GLU A 183 28.20 -3.70 -2.27
C GLU A 183 26.96 -3.34 -3.08
N SER A 184 25.77 -3.61 -2.54
CA SER A 184 24.50 -3.34 -3.21
C SER A 184 23.40 -2.96 -2.22
N LEU A 185 22.46 -2.14 -2.71
CA LEU A 185 21.16 -1.91 -2.07
C LEU A 185 20.17 -2.79 -2.82
N ASP A 186 19.70 -3.84 -2.15
CA ASP A 186 19.02 -4.97 -2.80
C ASP A 186 17.51 -4.75 -2.91
N ASP A 187 16.93 -4.17 -1.85
CA ASP A 187 15.49 -3.92 -1.79
C ASP A 187 15.16 -2.86 -0.73
N CYS A 188 13.97 -2.30 -0.79
CA CYS A 188 13.49 -1.32 0.17
C CYS A 188 11.99 -1.53 0.40
N TYR A 189 11.62 -1.58 1.66
CA TYR A 189 10.26 -1.89 2.10
C TYR A 189 9.70 -0.73 2.89
N GLU A 190 8.49 -0.35 2.54
CA GLU A 190 7.67 0.52 3.37
C GLU A 190 7.27 -0.23 4.65
N THR A 191 7.32 0.44 5.79
CA THR A 191 6.84 -0.10 7.06
C THR A 191 5.70 0.76 7.59
N ASP A 192 4.80 0.17 8.37
CA ASP A 192 3.72 0.91 9.05
C ASP A 192 4.20 1.62 10.34
N ILE A 193 5.50 1.90 10.43
CA ILE A 193 6.15 2.48 11.61
C ILE A 193 6.40 3.95 11.30
N PHE A 194 5.63 4.84 11.93
CA PHE A 194 5.71 6.29 11.69
C PHE A 194 6.64 6.98 12.71
N SER A 195 6.84 6.35 13.87
CA SER A 195 7.56 6.87 15.00
C SER A 195 8.31 5.77 15.76
N ALA A 196 9.31 6.15 16.54
CA ALA A 196 10.02 5.19 17.40
C ALA A 196 9.12 4.58 18.48
N LYS A 197 7.97 5.19 18.79
CA LYS A 197 7.01 4.63 19.75
C LYS A 197 6.29 3.40 19.20
N ASP A 198 6.10 3.33 17.89
CA ASP A 198 5.41 2.22 17.24
C ASP A 198 6.21 0.91 17.39
N LEU A 199 7.53 1.01 17.55
CA LEU A 199 8.43 -0.11 17.86
C LEU A 199 8.17 -0.75 19.24
N ASN A 200 7.45 -0.07 20.13
CA ASN A 200 7.13 -0.58 21.47
C ASN A 200 5.83 -1.39 21.50
N ASN A 201 5.25 -1.72 20.35
CA ASN A 201 4.06 -2.56 20.29
C ASN A 201 4.38 -3.95 20.88
N PRO A 202 3.64 -4.43 21.90
CA PRO A 202 3.86 -5.77 22.48
C PRO A 202 3.65 -6.92 21.48
N GLU A 203 2.87 -6.72 20.42
CA GLU A 203 2.69 -7.69 19.34
C GLU A 203 3.89 -7.75 18.37
N GLY A 204 4.81 -6.79 18.49
CA GLY A 204 5.91 -6.58 17.56
C GLY A 204 5.52 -5.68 16.38
N VAL A 205 6.49 -5.42 15.51
CA VAL A 205 6.29 -4.65 14.27
C VAL A 205 6.89 -5.41 13.10
N GLU A 206 6.21 -5.40 11.96
CA GLU A 206 6.76 -5.94 10.74
C GLU A 206 7.76 -4.94 10.13
N VAL A 207 9.02 -5.36 10.00
CA VAL A 207 10.09 -4.56 9.39
C VAL A 207 10.55 -5.12 8.04
N TYR A 208 10.18 -6.36 7.73
CA TYR A 208 10.56 -7.05 6.49
C TYR A 208 9.60 -8.21 6.24
N SER A 209 9.19 -8.36 4.99
CA SER A 209 8.43 -9.51 4.53
C SER A 209 8.91 -9.95 3.15
N LYS A 210 8.97 -11.27 2.94
CA LYS A 210 9.28 -11.85 1.64
C LYS A 210 8.36 -13.02 1.36
N LEU A 211 7.51 -12.87 0.36
CA LEU A 211 6.66 -13.93 -0.13
C LEU A 211 7.53 -15.01 -0.82
N ARG A 212 7.32 -16.27 -0.42
CA ARG A 212 7.94 -17.44 -1.07
C ARG A 212 6.88 -18.49 -1.35
N GLY A 213 6.93 -19.09 -2.53
CA GLY A 213 6.12 -20.25 -2.87
C GLY A 213 6.67 -21.52 -2.20
N ARG A 214 5.78 -22.39 -1.70
CA ARG A 214 6.12 -23.76 -1.31
C ARG A 214 5.00 -24.70 -1.74
N ARG A 215 5.30 -25.99 -1.86
CA ARG A 215 4.25 -27.01 -2.05
C ARG A 215 3.34 -27.00 -0.84
N TYR A 216 2.02 -26.96 -1.07
CA TYR A 216 1.04 -27.04 0.00
C TYR A 216 1.27 -28.31 0.83
N ARG A 217 1.25 -28.17 2.16
CA ARG A 217 1.00 -29.31 3.04
C ARG A 217 -0.50 -29.59 3.00
N LYS A 218 -0.91 -30.86 3.08
CA LYS A 218 -2.34 -31.17 3.27
C LYS A 218 -2.83 -30.36 4.46
N TRP A 219 -3.85 -29.56 4.23
CA TRP A 219 -4.63 -28.95 5.30
C TRP A 219 -5.28 -30.11 6.05
N VAL A 220 -4.94 -30.27 7.33
CA VAL A 220 -5.59 -31.23 8.22
C VAL A 220 -6.52 -30.38 9.08
N GLU A 221 -7.81 -30.62 8.95
CA GLU A 221 -8.85 -30.07 9.83
C GLU A 221 -8.84 -30.82 11.17
#